data_AF-A0AAW7Q929-F1
#
_entry.id   AF-A0AAW7Q929-F1
#
_cell.length_a   1.000
_cell.length_b   1.000
_cell.length_c   1.000
_cell.angle_alpha   90.00
_cell.angle_beta   90.00
_cell.angle_gamma   90.00
#
_symmetry.space_group_name_H-M   'P 1'
#
loop_
_entity.id
_entity.type
_entity.pdbx_description
1 polymer ?
#
loop_
_entity_poly.entity_id
_entity_poly.type
_entity_poly.pdbx_seq_one_letter_code
_entity_poly.pdbx_strand_id
1 'polypeptide(L)'
;MNNLENTITNETIATSTNGANRYNLKKIDTEIIKNQVLMKNTFYAFKKAGNCLICLPLSEIGVIFVVSIIISAIFSSFLPDIISIIIFIALFIYGTIFIRNKNRREAYERYLENQMIAIYKNDLATLNLVPENVDYQTIKMIEVSGENYDIAKYNLIRAAFYLGADGIINITHSATAYATSNVKGSISTDSLSKVTGNINTDTKITTNVYMQGMAIKLI
;
A
#
# COMPACT_ATOMS: atom_id res chain seq x y z
N MET A 1 21.24 30.97 -66.49
CA MET A 1 20.35 29.95 -65.88
C MET A 1 21.22 29.16 -64.91
N ASN A 2 21.02 29.10 -63.59
CA ASN A 2 19.96 29.56 -62.70
C ASN A 2 20.59 29.92 -61.33
N ASN A 3 19.90 30.82 -60.62
CA ASN A 3 20.23 31.29 -59.27
C ASN A 3 20.41 30.16 -58.26
N LEU A 4 21.43 30.29 -57.41
CA LEU A 4 21.51 29.62 -56.12
C LEU A 4 20.50 30.28 -55.17
N GLU A 5 19.39 29.60 -54.92
CA GLU A 5 18.65 29.72 -53.68
C GLU A 5 18.21 28.32 -53.30
N ASN A 6 18.71 27.81 -52.17
CA ASN A 6 17.88 26.91 -51.37
C ASN A 6 18.36 26.88 -49.92
N THR A 7 17.73 27.78 -49.16
CA THR A 7 17.01 27.48 -47.93
C THR A 7 17.79 26.73 -46.85
N ILE A 8 18.42 27.50 -45.97
CA ILE A 8 18.70 27.06 -44.60
C ILE A 8 17.34 26.92 -43.93
N THR A 9 16.83 25.70 -43.84
CA THR A 9 15.70 25.38 -42.96
C THR A 9 16.20 25.52 -41.52
N ASN A 10 15.94 26.68 -40.92
CA ASN A 10 15.89 26.80 -39.48
C ASN A 10 14.78 25.86 -39.00
N GLU A 11 15.15 24.64 -38.62
CA GLU A 11 14.32 23.82 -37.75
C GLU A 11 14.18 24.58 -36.44
N THR A 12 13.13 25.40 -36.37
CA THR A 12 12.58 25.84 -35.10
C THR A 12 12.16 24.58 -34.38
N ILE A 13 13.02 24.07 -33.50
CA ILE A 13 12.64 23.08 -32.49
C ILE A 13 11.55 23.76 -31.68
N ALA A 14 10.30 23.53 -32.07
CA ALA A 14 9.14 23.91 -31.30
C ALA A 14 9.24 23.10 -30.01
N THR A 15 9.72 23.76 -28.96
CA THR A 15 9.79 23.21 -27.63
C THR A 15 8.41 22.67 -27.24
N SER A 16 8.43 21.39 -26.87
CA SER A 16 7.38 20.41 -26.62
C SER A 16 6.42 20.76 -25.45
N THR A 17 6.08 22.02 -25.23
CA THR A 17 5.14 22.42 -24.17
C THR A 17 3.68 22.10 -24.50
N ASN A 18 3.34 21.81 -25.77
CA ASN A 18 1.96 21.56 -26.19
C ASN A 18 1.51 20.09 -26.07
N GLY A 19 2.42 19.13 -26.21
CA GLY A 19 2.05 17.70 -26.13
C GLY A 19 1.73 17.25 -24.72
N ALA A 20 2.58 17.58 -23.74
CA ALA A 20 2.39 17.14 -22.35
C ALA A 20 1.08 17.68 -21.74
N ASN A 21 0.77 18.95 -21.99
CA ASN A 21 -0.47 19.58 -21.53
C ASN A 21 -1.74 18.90 -22.08
N ARG A 22 -1.71 18.40 -23.32
CA ARG A 22 -2.84 17.66 -23.92
C ARG A 22 -3.20 16.41 -23.11
N TYR A 23 -2.21 15.80 -22.47
CA TYR A 23 -2.37 14.59 -21.66
C TYR A 23 -2.36 14.87 -20.15
N ASN A 24 -2.42 16.14 -19.73
CA ASN A 24 -2.27 16.58 -18.34
C ASN A 24 -0.98 16.10 -17.66
N LEU A 25 0.05 15.80 -18.45
CA LEU A 25 1.37 15.42 -17.94
C LEU A 25 2.08 16.68 -17.46
N LYS A 26 2.57 16.64 -16.22
CA LYS A 26 3.34 17.72 -15.61
C LYS A 26 4.45 17.15 -14.74
N LYS A 27 5.53 17.91 -14.57
CA LYS A 27 6.64 17.52 -13.68
C LYS A 27 6.14 17.50 -12.24
N ILE A 28 6.43 16.41 -11.53
CA ILE A 28 6.04 16.23 -10.13
C ILE A 28 7.30 16.08 -9.29
N ASP A 29 7.44 16.96 -8.31
CA ASP A 29 8.49 16.89 -7.31
C ASP A 29 7.99 16.11 -6.09
N THR A 30 8.28 14.81 -6.10
CA THR A 30 7.90 13.92 -4.97
C THR A 30 8.63 14.25 -3.68
N GLU A 31 9.79 14.92 -3.73
CA GLU A 31 10.54 15.35 -2.54
C GLU A 31 9.85 16.55 -1.88
N ILE A 32 9.39 17.52 -2.66
CA ILE A 32 8.55 18.62 -2.17
C ILE A 32 7.29 18.07 -1.50
N ILE A 33 6.59 17.10 -2.11
CA ILE A 33 5.40 16.47 -1.52
C ILE A 33 5.74 15.82 -0.16
N LYS A 34 6.83 15.04 -0.10
CA LYS A 34 7.31 14.45 1.16
C LYS A 34 7.52 15.52 2.22
N ASN A 35 8.30 16.55 1.91
CA ASN A 35 8.64 17.62 2.84
C ASN A 35 7.41 18.39 3.33
N GLN A 36 6.45 18.69 2.44
CA GLN A 36 5.20 19.35 2.82
C GLN A 36 4.35 18.51 3.78
N VAL A 37 4.23 17.20 3.52
CA VAL A 37 3.46 16.29 4.38
C VAL A 37 4.14 16.11 5.73
N LEU A 38 5.47 15.94 5.76
CA LEU A 38 6.22 15.83 7.01
C LEU A 38 6.06 17.11 7.85
N MET A 39 6.28 18.31 7.28
CA MET A 39 6.15 19.56 8.03
C MET A 39 4.74 19.73 8.63
N LYS A 40 3.68 19.50 7.84
CA LYS A 40 2.29 19.68 8.31
C LYS A 40 1.86 18.65 9.37
N ASN A 41 2.41 17.44 9.33
CA ASN A 41 1.96 16.34 10.18
C ASN A 41 2.89 16.01 11.36
N THR A 42 4.05 16.68 11.46
CA THR A 42 4.93 16.58 12.64
C THR A 42 4.16 16.90 13.93
N PHE A 43 3.36 17.98 13.94
CA PHE A 43 2.56 18.38 15.10
C PHE A 43 1.43 17.40 15.48
N TYR A 44 0.76 16.81 14.48
CA TYR A 44 -0.33 15.85 14.70
C TYR A 44 0.18 14.49 15.23
N ALA A 45 1.41 14.10 14.83
CA ALA A 45 2.10 12.92 15.32
C ALA A 45 2.34 12.95 16.83
N PHE A 46 2.84 14.09 17.33
CA PHE A 46 3.08 14.30 18.77
C PHE A 46 1.78 14.19 19.58
N LYS A 47 0.67 14.74 19.08
CA LYS A 47 -0.62 14.74 19.79
C LYS A 47 -1.32 13.38 19.79
N LYS A 48 -1.30 12.63 18.68
CA LYS A 48 -1.97 11.32 18.56
C LYS A 48 -1.16 10.19 19.21
N ALA A 49 0.16 10.29 19.25
CA ALA A 49 1.04 9.38 19.99
C ALA A 49 0.80 9.42 21.51
N GLY A 50 0.15 10.45 22.06
CA GLY A 50 -0.19 10.50 23.49
C GLY A 50 -1.32 9.53 23.91
N ASN A 51 -2.27 9.21 23.02
CA ASN A 51 -3.64 8.95 23.47
C ASN A 51 -4.18 7.51 23.41
N CYS A 52 -3.41 6.51 22.97
CA CYS A 52 -3.87 5.11 23.06
C CYS A 52 -3.01 4.26 24.01
N LEU A 53 -3.46 4.11 25.25
CA LEU A 53 -2.71 3.39 26.29
C LEU A 53 -2.60 1.87 26.02
N ILE A 54 -3.59 1.27 25.34
CA ILE A 54 -3.79 -0.19 25.25
C ILE A 54 -4.23 -0.63 23.82
N CYS A 55 -3.68 -0.06 22.76
CA CYS A 55 -4.01 -0.45 21.37
C CYS A 55 -3.34 -1.76 20.91
N LEU A 56 -3.02 -2.68 21.82
CA LEU A 56 -2.47 -3.98 21.44
C LEU A 56 -3.62 -4.98 21.28
N PRO A 57 -3.71 -5.70 20.14
CA PRO A 57 -4.64 -6.80 20.02
C PRO A 57 -4.31 -7.89 21.06
N LEU A 58 -5.34 -8.62 21.50
CA LEU A 58 -5.22 -9.66 22.52
C LEU A 58 -4.17 -10.73 22.16
N SER A 59 -3.99 -10.99 20.87
CA SER A 59 -2.97 -11.90 20.33
C SER A 59 -1.54 -11.43 20.61
N GLU A 60 -1.25 -10.14 20.42
CA GLU A 60 0.09 -9.58 20.69
C GLU A 60 0.40 -9.59 22.19
N ILE A 61 -0.59 -9.29 23.03
CA ILE A 61 -0.48 -9.40 24.49
C ILE A 61 -0.21 -10.85 24.89
N GLY A 62 -0.92 -11.81 24.29
CA GLY A 62 -0.73 -13.24 24.54
C GLY A 62 0.67 -13.74 24.19
N VAL A 63 1.24 -13.29 23.05
CA VAL A 63 2.61 -13.66 22.67
C VAL A 63 3.63 -13.11 23.66
N ILE A 64 3.52 -11.84 24.07
CA ILE A 64 4.43 -11.26 25.07
C ILE A 64 4.33 -12.03 26.39
N PHE A 65 3.11 -12.38 26.82
CA PHE A 65 2.89 -13.14 28.05
C PHE A 65 3.59 -14.51 28.01
N VAL A 66 3.40 -15.27 26.92
CA VAL A 66 4.02 -16.60 26.76
C VAL A 66 5.55 -16.51 26.72
N VAL A 67 6.10 -15.55 25.97
CA VAL A 67 7.56 -15.36 25.87
C VAL A 67 8.15 -14.96 27.22
N SER A 68 7.51 -14.03 27.94
CA SER A 68 7.95 -13.64 29.28
C SER A 68 7.92 -14.81 30.27
N ILE A 69 6.90 -15.68 30.21
CA ILE A 69 6.85 -16.90 31.06
C ILE A 69 8.02 -17.83 30.74
N ILE A 70 8.28 -18.12 29.46
CA ILE A 70 9.36 -19.03 29.06
C ILE A 70 10.71 -18.54 29.57
N ILE A 71 11.01 -17.25 29.36
CA ILE A 71 12.27 -16.65 29.81
C ILE A 71 12.38 -16.74 31.34
N SER A 72 11.32 -16.42 32.06
CA SER A 72 11.32 -16.42 33.53
C SER A 72 11.47 -17.83 34.09
N ALA A 73 10.86 -18.84 33.47
CA ALA A 73 11.01 -20.25 33.83
C ALA A 73 12.44 -20.78 33.62
N ILE A 74 13.15 -20.27 32.60
CA ILE A 74 14.58 -20.58 32.43
C ILE A 74 15.38 -19.96 33.58
N PHE A 75 15.11 -18.70 33.92
CA PHE A 75 15.83 -18.00 34.99
C PHE A 75 15.53 -18.55 36.40
N SER A 76 14.34 -19.08 36.67
CA SER A 76 14.04 -19.73 37.95
C SER A 76 14.85 -21.01 38.20
N SER A 77 15.49 -21.56 37.16
CA SER A 77 16.42 -22.70 37.31
C SER A 77 17.77 -22.29 37.92
N PHE A 78 18.10 -20.98 37.93
CA PHE A 78 19.40 -20.45 38.38
C PHE A 78 19.27 -19.35 39.44
N LEU A 79 18.08 -18.80 39.65
CA LEU A 79 17.82 -17.68 40.55
C LEU A 79 16.65 -17.99 41.49
N PRO A 80 16.60 -17.37 42.69
CA PRO A 80 15.44 -17.44 43.58
C PRO A 80 14.13 -17.05 42.86
N ASP A 81 13.03 -17.74 43.18
CA ASP A 81 11.73 -17.56 42.54
C ASP A 81 11.24 -16.10 42.55
N ILE A 82 11.48 -15.37 43.63
CA ILE A 82 11.14 -13.94 43.76
C ILE A 82 11.83 -13.10 42.67
N ILE A 83 13.10 -13.40 42.37
CA ILE A 83 13.86 -12.68 41.34
C ILE A 83 13.33 -13.03 39.95
N SER A 84 12.99 -14.30 39.70
CA SER A 84 12.37 -14.72 38.45
C SER A 84 11.02 -14.02 38.20
N ILE A 85 10.18 -13.86 39.23
CA ILE A 85 8.91 -13.12 39.12
C ILE A 85 9.13 -11.64 38.79
N ILE A 86 10.15 -11.00 39.36
CA ILE A 86 10.48 -9.61 39.03
C ILE A 86 10.93 -9.49 37.57
N ILE A 87 11.74 -10.44 37.08
CA ILE A 87 12.17 -10.50 35.68
C ILE A 87 10.96 -10.69 34.75
N PHE A 88 10.02 -11.55 35.11
CA PHE A 88 8.77 -11.75 34.37
C PHE A 88 8.00 -10.43 34.18
N ILE A 89 7.74 -9.73 35.28
CA ILE A 89 6.98 -8.47 35.27
C ILE A 89 7.70 -7.41 34.45
N ALA A 90 9.01 -7.28 34.63
CA ALA A 90 9.82 -6.31 33.89
C ALA A 90 9.80 -6.57 32.37
N LEU A 91 9.99 -7.83 31.95
CA LEU A 91 9.95 -8.22 30.54
C LEU A 91 8.57 -8.03 29.93
N PHE A 92 7.51 -8.35 30.67
CA PHE A 92 6.14 -8.17 30.22
C PHE A 92 5.79 -6.69 30.01
N ILE A 93 6.13 -5.82 30.97
CA ILE A 93 5.91 -4.37 30.85
C ILE A 93 6.76 -3.79 29.71
N TYR A 94 8.03 -4.18 29.61
CA TYR A 94 8.90 -3.70 28.54
C TYR A 94 8.39 -4.13 27.16
N GLY A 95 8.03 -5.41 27.00
CA GLY A 95 7.51 -5.96 25.75
C GLY A 95 6.23 -5.26 25.28
N THR A 96 5.29 -5.01 26.19
CA THR A 96 4.04 -4.29 25.87
C THR A 96 4.30 -2.85 25.44
N ILE A 97 5.21 -2.12 26.10
CA ILE A 97 5.59 -0.75 25.70
C ILE A 97 6.30 -0.76 24.33
N PHE A 98 7.19 -1.72 24.11
CA PHE A 98 7.97 -1.83 22.87
C PHE A 98 7.07 -2.08 21.65
N ILE A 99 6.20 -3.10 21.70
CA ILE A 99 5.29 -3.40 20.58
C ILE A 99 4.32 -2.24 20.34
N ARG A 100 3.81 -1.62 21.41
CA ARG A 100 2.96 -0.43 21.29
C ARG A 100 3.66 0.70 20.54
N ASN A 101 4.92 0.99 20.87
CA ASN A 101 5.68 2.03 20.19
C ASN A 101 5.98 1.68 18.73
N LYS A 102 6.29 0.40 18.45
CA LYS A 102 6.47 -0.11 17.09
C LYS A 102 5.21 0.07 16.24
N ASN A 103 4.07 -0.43 16.71
CA ASN A 103 2.80 -0.36 15.97
C ASN A 103 2.37 1.10 15.73
N ARG A 104 2.60 1.99 16.69
CA ARG A 104 2.33 3.42 16.54
C ARG A 104 3.19 4.05 15.46
N ARG A 105 4.48 3.69 15.39
CA ARG A 105 5.38 4.18 14.35
C ARG A 105 4.95 3.69 12.98
N GLU A 106 4.64 2.41 12.83
CA GLU A 106 4.15 1.85 11.57
C GLU A 106 2.83 2.50 11.12
N ALA A 107 1.88 2.69 12.05
CA ALA A 107 0.62 3.36 11.75
C ALA A 107 0.83 4.83 11.34
N TYR A 108 1.79 5.50 11.96
CA TYR A 108 2.16 6.87 11.60
C TYR A 108 2.82 6.95 10.22
N GLU A 109 3.77 6.05 9.93
CA GLU A 109 4.42 5.98 8.63
C GLU A 109 3.40 5.69 7.51
N ARG A 110 2.47 4.74 7.72
CA ARG A 110 1.35 4.48 6.79
C ARG A 110 0.44 5.70 6.60
N TYR A 111 0.15 6.44 7.68
CA TYR A 111 -0.66 7.64 7.60
C TYR A 111 0.04 8.72 6.75
N LEU A 112 1.32 8.97 6.99
CA LEU A 112 2.09 9.94 6.20
C LEU A 112 2.17 9.52 4.74
N GLU A 113 2.45 8.25 4.48
CA GLU A 113 2.51 7.69 3.14
C GLU A 113 1.18 7.90 2.39
N ASN A 114 0.05 7.57 3.02
CA ASN A 114 -1.28 7.78 2.43
C ASN A 114 -1.53 9.25 2.07
N GLN A 115 -1.10 10.18 2.93
CA GLN A 115 -1.23 11.61 2.67
C GLN A 115 -0.35 12.07 1.49
N MET A 116 0.88 11.56 1.38
CA MET A 116 1.77 11.86 0.25
C MET A 116 1.18 11.32 -1.06
N ILE A 117 0.74 10.07 -1.07
CA ILE A 117 0.15 9.43 -2.25
C ILE A 117 -1.15 10.13 -2.66
N ALA A 118 -1.96 10.60 -1.70
CA ALA A 118 -3.18 11.35 -1.99
C ALA A 118 -2.89 12.66 -2.74
N ILE A 119 -1.87 13.41 -2.33
CA ILE A 119 -1.43 14.64 -3.01
C ILE A 119 -0.90 14.28 -4.40
N TYR A 120 0.03 13.32 -4.46
CA TYR A 120 0.65 12.86 -5.71
C TYR A 120 -0.38 12.39 -6.74
N LYS A 121 -1.37 11.59 -6.32
CA LYS A 121 -2.44 11.05 -7.16
C LYS A 121 -3.24 12.14 -7.88
N ASN A 122 -3.46 13.29 -7.24
CA ASN A 122 -4.22 14.38 -7.86
C ASN A 122 -3.46 15.05 -9.00
N ASP A 123 -2.13 14.99 -8.95
CA ASP A 123 -1.23 15.61 -9.92
C ASP A 123 -0.75 14.63 -10.99
N LEU A 124 -0.83 13.33 -10.72
CA LEU A 124 -0.36 12.26 -11.59
C LEU A 124 -1.30 12.00 -12.77
N ALA A 125 -0.76 12.12 -13.99
CA ALA A 125 -1.44 11.62 -15.17
C ALA A 125 -1.27 10.10 -15.31
N THR A 126 -2.38 9.41 -15.58
CA THR A 126 -2.41 7.96 -15.84
C THR A 126 -3.06 7.71 -17.21
N LEU A 127 -2.32 7.12 -18.14
CA LEU A 127 -2.72 6.95 -19.54
C LEU A 127 -2.70 5.47 -19.93
N ASN A 128 -3.72 5.02 -20.65
CA ASN A 128 -3.79 3.66 -21.21
C ASN A 128 -3.06 3.52 -22.55
N LEU A 129 -2.36 4.58 -22.99
CA LEU A 129 -1.67 4.67 -24.28
C LEU A 129 -0.31 5.32 -24.10
N VAL A 130 0.50 5.27 -25.15
CA VAL A 130 1.76 6.02 -25.27
C VAL A 130 1.46 7.40 -25.88
N PRO A 131 1.74 8.51 -25.17
CA PRO A 131 1.44 9.85 -25.68
C PRO A 131 2.37 10.24 -26.83
N GLU A 132 1.80 10.85 -27.86
CA GLU A 132 2.57 11.38 -29.00
C GLU A 132 3.08 12.80 -28.70
N ASN A 133 4.23 13.17 -29.25
CA ASN A 133 4.82 14.51 -29.14
C ASN A 133 5.04 14.95 -27.67
N VAL A 134 5.43 14.01 -26.81
CA VAL A 134 5.83 14.28 -25.42
C VAL A 134 7.25 13.76 -25.22
N ASP A 135 8.15 14.63 -24.77
CA ASP A 135 9.51 14.23 -24.42
C ASP A 135 9.52 13.65 -23.01
N TYR A 136 9.74 12.34 -22.90
CA TYR A 136 9.82 11.64 -21.63
C TYR A 136 10.88 10.56 -21.65
N GLN A 137 11.42 10.27 -20.48
CA GLN A 137 12.27 9.12 -20.22
C GLN A 137 11.46 8.06 -19.47
N THR A 138 11.51 6.82 -19.94
CA THR A 138 10.94 5.70 -19.17
C THR A 138 11.85 5.36 -18.01
N ILE A 139 11.32 5.40 -16.79
CA ILE A 139 12.05 5.03 -15.57
C ILE A 139 12.05 3.50 -15.45
N LYS A 140 10.86 2.89 -15.44
CA LYS A 140 10.66 1.45 -15.25
C LYS A 140 9.24 1.02 -15.62
N MET A 141 9.08 -0.22 -16.07
CA MET A 141 7.77 -0.89 -16.09
C MET A 141 7.40 -1.33 -14.66
N ILE A 142 6.22 -0.92 -14.20
CA ILE A 142 5.64 -1.31 -12.92
C ILE A 142 4.63 -2.41 -13.18
N GLU A 143 4.71 -3.48 -12.40
CA GLU A 143 3.72 -4.56 -12.37
C GLU A 143 3.23 -4.72 -10.93
N VAL A 144 1.92 -4.73 -10.74
CA VAL A 144 1.29 -4.85 -9.42
C VAL A 144 0.04 -5.71 -9.49
N SER A 145 -0.38 -6.21 -8.32
CA SER A 145 -1.64 -6.91 -8.15
C SER A 145 -2.46 -6.32 -7.00
N GLY A 146 -3.75 -6.64 -6.97
CA GLY A 146 -4.66 -6.27 -5.90
C GLY A 146 -5.93 -7.13 -5.93
N GLU A 147 -6.62 -7.22 -4.79
CA GLU A 147 -7.84 -8.01 -4.66
C GLU A 147 -9.01 -7.43 -5.49
N ASN A 148 -8.90 -6.17 -5.88
CA ASN A 148 -9.82 -5.50 -6.80
C ASN A 148 -9.08 -4.41 -7.59
N TYR A 149 -9.80 -3.79 -8.53
CA TYR A 149 -9.25 -2.76 -9.40
C TYR A 149 -8.72 -1.55 -8.62
N ASP A 150 -9.43 -1.08 -7.59
CA ASP A 150 -9.03 0.09 -6.83
C ASP A 150 -7.73 -0.13 -6.04
N ILE A 151 -7.57 -1.33 -5.46
CA ILE A 151 -6.36 -1.72 -4.74
C ILE A 151 -5.19 -1.85 -5.72
N ALA A 152 -5.38 -2.53 -6.86
CA ALA A 152 -4.33 -2.67 -7.86
C ALA A 152 -3.94 -1.30 -8.46
N LYS A 153 -4.90 -0.41 -8.71
CA LYS A 153 -4.64 0.97 -9.16
C LYS A 153 -3.87 1.77 -8.11
N TYR A 154 -4.26 1.66 -6.84
CA TYR A 154 -3.55 2.29 -5.74
C TYR A 154 -2.10 1.80 -5.66
N ASN A 155 -1.88 0.49 -5.77
CA ASN A 155 -0.54 -0.11 -5.75
C ASN A 155 0.32 0.38 -6.92
N LEU A 156 -0.27 0.55 -8.11
CA LEU A 156 0.41 1.07 -9.29
C LEU A 156 0.90 2.51 -9.07
N ILE A 157 0.01 3.37 -8.56
CA ILE A 157 0.30 4.78 -8.24
C ILE A 157 1.34 4.88 -7.13
N ARG A 158 1.21 4.05 -6.09
CA ARG A 158 2.15 3.96 -4.96
C ARG A 158 3.56 3.61 -5.45
N ALA A 159 3.68 2.62 -6.33
CA ALA A 159 4.97 2.25 -6.90
C ALA A 159 5.58 3.38 -7.75
N ALA A 160 4.77 4.09 -8.54
CA ALA A 160 5.22 5.24 -9.33
C ALA A 160 5.70 6.41 -8.46
N PHE A 161 5.03 6.67 -7.34
CA PHE A 161 5.45 7.67 -6.36
C PHE A 161 6.86 7.38 -5.82
N TYR A 162 7.16 6.13 -5.46
CA TYR A 162 8.48 5.75 -4.96
C TYR A 162 9.58 5.83 -6.02
N LEU A 163 9.22 5.73 -7.30
CA LEU A 163 10.13 5.93 -8.42
C LEU A 163 10.30 7.41 -8.80
N GLY A 164 9.56 8.33 -8.17
CA GLY A 164 9.63 9.75 -8.51
C GLY A 164 9.07 10.08 -9.91
N ALA A 165 8.13 9.27 -10.40
CA ALA A 165 7.58 9.41 -11.74
C ALA A 165 6.67 10.65 -11.87
N ASP A 166 6.67 11.24 -13.06
CA ASP A 166 5.80 12.36 -13.44
C ASP A 166 4.48 11.87 -14.08
N GLY A 167 4.44 10.59 -14.52
CA GLY A 167 3.29 9.97 -15.16
C GLY A 167 3.39 8.46 -15.20
N ILE A 168 2.25 7.80 -15.44
CA ILE A 168 2.18 6.37 -15.77
C ILE A 168 1.47 6.23 -17.11
N ILE A 169 2.10 5.60 -18.08
CA ILE A 169 1.57 5.45 -19.45
C ILE A 169 1.46 3.99 -19.86
N ASN A 170 0.75 3.74 -20.97
CA ASN A 170 0.50 2.42 -21.51
C ASN A 170 -0.04 1.42 -20.46
N ILE A 171 -0.99 1.87 -19.64
CA ILE A 171 -1.58 1.04 -18.59
C ILE A 171 -2.40 -0.07 -19.22
N THR A 172 -2.14 -1.30 -18.78
CA THR A 172 -2.95 -2.48 -19.11
C THR A 172 -3.28 -3.23 -17.84
N HIS A 173 -4.42 -3.92 -17.85
CA HIS A 173 -4.90 -4.66 -16.68
C HIS A 173 -5.57 -5.97 -17.10
N SER A 174 -5.52 -6.95 -16.22
CA SER A 174 -6.24 -8.22 -16.35
C SER A 174 -6.84 -8.59 -15.00
N ALA A 175 -7.93 -9.35 -15.01
CA ALA A 175 -8.58 -9.82 -13.79
C ALA A 175 -8.82 -11.32 -13.88
N THR A 176 -8.52 -12.03 -12.80
CA THR A 176 -8.92 -13.41 -12.60
C THR A 176 -9.94 -13.47 -11.48
N ALA A 177 -10.98 -14.28 -11.66
CA ALA A 177 -11.99 -14.50 -10.64
C ALA A 177 -12.15 -16.00 -10.43
N TYR A 178 -12.17 -16.44 -9.18
CA TYR A 178 -12.50 -17.81 -8.83
C TYR A 178 -13.55 -17.84 -7.72
N ALA A 179 -14.49 -18.76 -7.84
CA ALA A 179 -15.55 -18.96 -6.86
C ALA A 179 -15.23 -20.18 -6.00
N THR A 180 -15.28 -20.02 -4.69
CA THR A 180 -15.26 -21.12 -3.72
C THR A 180 -16.63 -21.22 -3.06
N SER A 181 -17.30 -22.34 -3.24
CA SER A 181 -18.60 -22.62 -2.61
C SER A 181 -18.43 -23.61 -1.46
N ASN A 182 -19.00 -23.26 -0.31
CA ASN A 182 -19.11 -24.15 0.84
C ASN A 182 -20.57 -24.57 0.97
N VAL A 183 -20.84 -25.86 0.82
CA VAL A 183 -22.18 -26.43 0.93
C VAL A 183 -22.30 -27.09 2.30
N LYS A 184 -23.23 -26.60 3.13
CA LYS A 184 -23.56 -27.19 4.43
C LYS A 184 -25.01 -27.65 4.42
N GLY A 185 -25.21 -28.95 4.58
CA GLY A 185 -26.53 -29.56 4.69
C GLY A 185 -26.76 -30.16 6.08
N SER A 186 -28.00 -30.09 6.55
CA SER A 186 -28.50 -30.87 7.68
C SER A 186 -29.75 -31.61 7.22
N ILE A 187 -29.83 -32.90 7.54
CA ILE A 187 -31.01 -33.73 7.32
C ILE A 187 -31.39 -34.31 8.68
N SER A 188 -32.64 -34.13 9.08
CA SER A 188 -33.23 -34.78 10.24
C SER A 188 -34.47 -35.56 9.84
N THR A 189 -34.76 -36.62 10.59
CA THR A 189 -35.97 -37.42 10.44
C THR A 189 -36.72 -37.37 11.76
N ASP A 190 -37.98 -36.97 11.73
CA ASP A 190 -38.79 -36.91 12.94
C ASP A 190 -39.31 -38.31 13.34
N SER A 191 -39.93 -38.39 14.52
CA SER A 191 -40.51 -39.62 15.06
C SER A 191 -41.68 -40.18 14.24
N LEU A 192 -42.18 -39.42 13.26
CA LEU A 192 -43.23 -39.82 12.31
C LEU A 192 -42.64 -40.23 10.95
N SER A 193 -41.32 -40.46 10.87
CA SER A 193 -40.59 -40.79 9.65
C SER A 193 -40.62 -39.69 8.57
N LYS A 194 -40.94 -38.44 8.94
CA LYS A 194 -40.90 -37.31 8.03
C LYS A 194 -39.47 -36.79 7.95
N VAL A 195 -38.91 -36.78 6.75
CA VAL A 195 -37.57 -36.23 6.48
C VAL A 195 -37.68 -34.73 6.26
N THR A 196 -36.94 -33.95 7.04
CA THR A 196 -36.77 -32.50 6.84
C THR A 196 -35.29 -32.21 6.68
N GLY A 197 -34.92 -31.41 5.69
CA GLY A 197 -33.53 -31.02 5.49
C GLY A 197 -33.43 -29.56 5.07
N ASN A 198 -32.30 -28.94 5.42
CA ASN A 198 -31.91 -27.63 4.92
C ASN A 198 -30.50 -27.70 4.35
N ILE A 199 -30.32 -27.16 3.15
CA ILE A 199 -29.02 -27.04 2.49
C ILE A 199 -28.73 -25.55 2.32
N ASN A 200 -27.73 -25.08 3.05
CA ASN A 200 -27.19 -23.74 2.89
C ASN A 200 -25.95 -23.80 2.00
N THR A 201 -25.88 -22.94 1.00
CA THR A 201 -24.72 -22.82 0.12
C THR A 201 -24.14 -21.43 0.24
N ASP A 202 -22.95 -21.32 0.80
CA ASP A 202 -22.21 -20.06 0.91
C ASP A 202 -21.19 -19.99 -0.23
N THR A 203 -21.37 -19.08 -1.17
CA THR A 203 -20.42 -18.88 -2.27
C THR A 203 -19.61 -17.61 -2.05
N LYS A 204 -18.28 -17.76 -1.98
CA LYS A 204 -17.33 -16.64 -1.94
C LYS A 204 -16.68 -16.49 -3.31
N ILE A 205 -16.86 -15.33 -3.94
CA ILE A 205 -16.13 -14.96 -5.15
C ILE A 205 -14.87 -14.21 -4.72
N THR A 206 -13.72 -14.68 -5.18
CA THR A 206 -12.44 -14.00 -4.98
C THR A 206 -11.92 -13.50 -6.32
N THR A 207 -11.61 -12.21 -6.38
CA THR A 207 -11.04 -11.56 -7.56
C THR A 207 -9.59 -11.19 -7.30
N ASN A 208 -8.74 -11.32 -8.32
CA ASN A 208 -7.38 -10.79 -8.34
C ASN A 208 -7.23 -9.97 -9.62
N VAL A 209 -6.80 -8.72 -9.48
CA VAL A 209 -6.54 -7.80 -10.59
C VAL A 209 -5.05 -7.57 -10.69
N TYR A 210 -4.50 -7.72 -11.89
CA TYR A 210 -3.12 -7.40 -12.23
C TYR A 210 -3.12 -6.14 -13.08
N MET A 211 -2.23 -5.20 -12.78
CA MET A 211 -2.02 -4.00 -13.58
C MET A 211 -0.54 -3.83 -13.88
N GLN A 212 -0.27 -3.35 -15.09
CA GLN A 212 1.05 -2.94 -15.50
C GLN A 212 1.00 -1.56 -16.16
N GLY A 213 2.08 -0.79 -16.03
CA GLY A 213 2.21 0.52 -16.67
C GLY A 213 3.65 1.00 -16.66
N MET A 214 4.00 1.88 -17.58
CA MET A 214 5.33 2.46 -17.67
C MET A 214 5.39 3.75 -16.86
N ALA A 215 6.23 3.77 -15.82
CA ALA A 215 6.54 5.00 -15.09
C ALA A 215 7.50 5.86 -15.90
N ILE A 216 7.19 7.14 -16.06
CA ILE A 216 7.96 8.07 -16.89
C ILE A 216 8.39 9.31 -16.11
N LYS A 217 9.47 9.93 -16.56
CA LYS A 217 9.93 11.26 -16.14
C LYS A 217 9.87 12.19 -17.35
N LEU A 218 9.32 13.39 -17.20
CA LEU A 218 9.30 14.37 -18.29
C LEU A 218 10.68 15.04 -18.42
N ILE A 219 11.11 15.25 -19.66
CA ILE A 219 12.41 15.87 -19.99
C ILE A 219 12.26 17.40 -19.96
#